data_AF-A0A0U1QMC0-F1
#
_entry.id   AF-A0A0U1QMC0-F1
#
_cell.length_a   1.000
_cell.length_b   1.000
_cell.length_c   1.000
_cell.angle_alpha   90.00
_cell.angle_beta   90.00
_cell.angle_gamma   90.00
#
_symmetry.space_group_name_H-M   'P 1'
#
loop_
_entity.id
_entity.type
_entity.pdbx_description
1 polymer ?
#
loop_
_entity_poly.entity_id
_entity_poly.type
_entity_poly.pdbx_seq_one_letter_code
_entity_poly.pdbx_strand_id
1 'polypeptide(L)'
;MVIVGFGLIGGVLGLVVGVVWLVIGLILHRRVVKASWLTMAGALALLVVSLGIGLALPSADYTVSDATEGRTFVKQLDEGADITDKTLKVTVEEVGSSSVMGVGLGAPGGFSIALPNSQATRRIKVGDEVTVTCFQARQFFGLWIVTGRLARQ
;
A
#
# COMPACT_ATOMS: atom_id res chain seq x y z
N MET A 1 2.51 11.86 -4.01
CA MET A 1 1.16 12.04 -3.42
C MET A 1 0.13 12.71 -4.37
N VAL A 2 0.17 12.49 -5.69
CA VAL A 2 -0.85 13.05 -6.61
C VAL A 2 -1.78 11.96 -7.19
N ILE A 3 -1.33 10.71 -7.26
CA ILE A 3 -2.05 9.63 -7.96
C ILE A 3 -3.25 9.11 -7.13
N VAL A 4 -3.15 9.11 -5.80
CA VAL A 4 -4.26 8.69 -4.91
C VAL A 4 -5.44 9.69 -4.95
N GLY A 5 -5.15 10.98 -5.15
CA GLY A 5 -6.19 12.00 -5.33
C GLY A 5 -6.98 11.83 -6.63
N PHE A 6 -6.33 11.41 -7.72
CA PHE A 6 -7.01 11.16 -9.00
C PHE A 6 -7.94 9.95 -8.97
N GLY A 7 -7.64 8.92 -8.17
CA GLY A 7 -8.51 7.74 -8.02
C GLY A 7 -9.83 8.06 -7.31
N LEU A 8 -9.78 8.83 -6.21
CA LEU A 8 -10.97 9.23 -5.47
C LEU A 8 -11.80 10.27 -6.24
N ILE A 9 -11.16 11.27 -6.86
CA ILE A 9 -11.86 12.28 -7.68
C ILE A 9 -12.46 11.64 -8.93
N GLY A 10 -11.73 10.73 -9.59
CA GLY A 10 -12.22 9.99 -10.76
C GLY A 10 -13.37 9.04 -10.41
N GLY A 11 -13.31 8.36 -9.27
CA GLY A 11 -14.38 7.49 -8.78
C GLY A 11 -15.65 8.25 -8.44
N VAL A 12 -15.55 9.40 -7.77
CA VAL A 12 -16.70 10.24 -7.42
C VAL A 12 -17.31 10.88 -8.68
N LEU A 13 -16.50 11.40 -9.60
CA LEU A 13 -16.98 11.95 -10.88
C LEU A 13 -17.66 10.86 -11.72
N GLY A 14 -17.12 9.65 -11.76
CA GLY A 14 -17.75 8.51 -12.44
C GLY A 14 -19.11 8.14 -11.84
N LEU A 15 -19.25 8.20 -10.52
CA LEU A 15 -20.52 7.97 -9.82
C LEU A 15 -21.55 9.04 -10.17
N VAL A 16 -21.14 10.32 -10.20
CA VAL A 16 -22.03 11.43 -10.57
C VAL A 16 -22.48 11.31 -12.03
N VAL A 17 -21.56 11.04 -12.96
CA VAL A 17 -21.89 10.84 -14.38
C VAL A 17 -22.83 9.63 -14.55
N GLY A 18 -22.57 8.52 -13.84
CA GLY A 18 -23.42 7.33 -13.85
C GLY A 18 -24.84 7.60 -13.34
N VAL A 19 -24.99 8.37 -12.24
CA VAL A 19 -26.30 8.75 -11.69
C VAL A 19 -27.04 9.69 -12.66
N VAL A 20 -26.36 10.68 -13.24
CA VAL A 20 -26.96 11.58 -14.23
C VAL A 20 -27.43 10.81 -15.46
N TRP A 21 -26.63 9.86 -15.96
CA TRP A 21 -27.02 8.99 -17.07
C TRP A 21 -28.19 8.05 -16.71
N LEU A 22 -28.26 7.60 -15.46
CA LEU A 22 -29.36 6.77 -14.96
C LEU A 22 -30.67 7.56 -14.91
N VAL A 23 -30.63 8.83 -14.48
CA VAL A 23 -31.80 9.73 -14.48
C VAL A 23 -32.26 10.05 -15.91
N ILE A 24 -31.33 10.35 -16.82
CA ILE A 24 -31.64 10.58 -18.25
C ILE A 24 -32.21 9.31 -18.90
N GLY A 25 -31.64 8.15 -18.57
CA GLY A 25 -32.12 6.84 -19.02
C GLY A 25 -33.49 6.43 -18.45
N LEU A 26 -33.87 6.97 -17.29
CA LEU A 26 -35.20 6.79 -16.71
C LEU A 26 -36.26 7.65 -17.45
N ILE A 27 -35.86 8.82 -17.95
CA ILE A 27 -36.72 9.76 -18.70
C ILE A 27 -36.89 9.31 -20.17
N LEU A 28 -35.86 8.75 -20.80
CA LEU A 28 -35.93 8.20 -22.17
C LEU A 28 -36.22 6.69 -22.16
N HIS A 29 -37.51 6.33 -22.11
CA HIS A 29 -37.95 4.95 -22.00
C HIS A 29 -37.42 4.01 -23.12
N ARG A 30 -36.87 2.87 -22.65
CA ARG A 30 -36.79 1.51 -23.25
C ARG A 30 -35.60 1.05 -24.10
N ARG A 31 -34.67 1.89 -24.58
CA ARG A 31 -33.51 1.37 -25.36
C ARG A 31 -32.18 1.26 -24.61
N VAL A 32 -32.01 1.95 -23.48
CA VAL A 32 -30.73 2.01 -22.76
C VAL A 32 -30.65 1.13 -21.51
N VAL A 33 -31.75 0.46 -21.11
CA VAL A 33 -31.79 -0.36 -19.88
C VAL A 33 -30.77 -1.50 -19.92
N LYS A 34 -30.54 -2.11 -21.09
CA LYS A 34 -29.53 -3.17 -21.27
C LYS A 34 -28.10 -2.65 -21.16
N ALA A 35 -27.83 -1.45 -21.71
CA ALA A 35 -26.52 -0.80 -21.62
C ALA A 35 -26.24 -0.28 -20.21
N SER A 36 -27.26 0.24 -19.53
CA SER A 36 -27.19 0.72 -18.15
C SER A 36 -26.90 -0.42 -17.16
N TRP A 37 -27.51 -1.60 -17.36
CA TRP A 37 -27.19 -2.80 -16.57
C TRP A 37 -25.75 -3.28 -16.77
N LEU A 38 -25.22 -3.23 -17.99
CA LEU A 38 -23.82 -3.59 -18.27
C LEU A 38 -22.84 -2.63 -17.58
N THR A 39 -23.12 -1.33 -17.58
CA THR A 39 -22.29 -0.35 -16.88
C THR A 39 -22.39 -0.49 -15.36
N MET A 40 -23.57 -0.82 -14.84
CA MET A 40 -23.77 -1.04 -13.40
C MET A 40 -23.08 -2.32 -12.92
N ALA A 41 -23.19 -3.42 -13.68
CA ALA A 41 -22.49 -4.66 -13.39
C ALA A 41 -20.97 -4.50 -13.50
N GLY A 42 -20.49 -3.74 -14.49
CA GLY A 42 -19.07 -3.40 -14.63
C GLY A 42 -18.56 -2.54 -13.47
N ALA A 43 -19.32 -1.53 -13.05
CA ALA A 43 -18.97 -0.69 -11.90
C ALA A 43 -19.01 -1.47 -10.58
N LEU A 44 -20.00 -2.34 -10.39
CA LEU A 44 -20.09 -3.22 -9.22
C LEU A 44 -18.95 -4.24 -9.21
N ALA A 45 -18.59 -4.81 -10.36
CA ALA A 45 -17.45 -5.72 -10.47
C ALA A 45 -16.13 -5.00 -10.16
N LEU A 46 -15.94 -3.78 -10.64
CA LEU A 46 -14.78 -2.95 -10.30
C LEU A 46 -14.75 -2.60 -8.80
N LEU A 47 -15.90 -2.33 -8.19
CA LEU A 47 -16.01 -2.04 -6.76
C LEU A 47 -15.76 -3.30 -5.90
N VAL A 48 -16.25 -4.47 -6.31
CA VAL A 48 -15.99 -5.76 -5.66
C VAL A 48 -14.54 -6.19 -5.85
N VAL A 49 -13.92 -5.94 -7.00
CA VAL A 49 -12.48 -6.18 -7.21
C VAL A 49 -11.66 -5.22 -6.35
N SER A 50 -12.05 -3.94 -6.26
CA SER A 50 -11.37 -2.95 -5.41
C SER A 50 -11.50 -3.26 -3.91
N LEU A 51 -12.66 -3.75 -3.47
CA LEU A 51 -12.90 -4.21 -2.08
C LEU A 51 -12.27 -5.58 -1.82
N GLY A 52 -12.23 -6.47 -2.81
CA GLY A 52 -11.67 -7.81 -2.73
C GLY A 52 -10.14 -7.82 -2.63
N ILE A 53 -9.47 -6.86 -3.27
CA ILE A 53 -8.02 -6.64 -3.07
C ILE A 53 -7.72 -6.22 -1.62
N GLY A 54 -8.67 -5.56 -0.93
CA GLY A 54 -8.54 -5.20 0.49
C GLY A 54 -8.79 -6.33 1.50
N LEU A 55 -9.49 -7.39 1.10
CA LEU A 55 -9.89 -8.50 2.00
C LEU A 55 -9.04 -9.78 1.82
N ALA A 56 -8.27 -9.89 0.75
CA ALA A 56 -7.45 -11.08 0.45
C ALA A 56 -5.98 -10.98 0.88
N LEU A 57 -5.53 -9.80 1.32
CA LEU A 57 -4.17 -9.61 1.84
C LEU A 57 -4.24 -9.48 3.36
N PRO A 58 -3.37 -10.17 4.13
CA PRO A 58 -3.25 -9.88 5.55
C PRO A 58 -2.99 -8.38 5.70
N SER A 59 -3.90 -7.68 6.39
CA SER A 59 -3.74 -6.26 6.67
C SER A 59 -2.45 -6.08 7.46
N ALA A 60 -1.49 -5.33 6.92
CA ALA A 60 -0.26 -5.08 7.62
C ALA A 60 -0.53 -4.26 8.89
N ASP A 61 0.12 -4.61 9.99
CA ASP A 61 -0.04 -3.91 11.28
C ASP A 61 0.42 -2.44 11.19
N TYR A 62 1.42 -2.18 10.35
CA TYR A 62 1.94 -0.84 10.05
C TYR A 62 2.03 -0.64 8.54
N THR A 63 1.73 0.57 8.08
CA THR A 63 1.90 0.98 6.69
C THR A 63 2.69 2.29 6.64
N VAL A 64 3.73 2.33 5.82
CA VAL A 64 4.58 3.50 5.60
C VAL A 64 4.76 3.71 4.09
N SER A 65 3.99 4.63 3.55
CA SER A 65 3.97 4.99 2.13
C SER A 65 4.63 6.34 1.87
N ASP A 66 4.71 7.19 2.90
CA ASP A 66 5.30 8.52 2.81
C ASP A 66 6.06 8.93 4.08
N ALA A 67 6.75 10.05 4.01
CA ALA A 67 7.60 10.54 5.10
C ALA A 67 6.82 10.91 6.38
N THR A 68 5.54 11.23 6.30
CA THR A 68 4.70 11.55 7.47
C THR A 68 4.34 10.27 8.22
N GLU A 69 3.90 9.25 7.50
CA GLU A 69 3.64 7.91 8.05
C GLU A 69 4.92 7.33 8.65
N GLY A 70 6.04 7.47 7.95
CA GLY A 70 7.35 7.02 8.41
C GLY A 70 7.84 7.71 9.68
N ARG A 71 7.69 9.04 9.78
CA ARG A 71 8.01 9.79 11.00
C ARG A 71 7.09 9.40 12.17
N THR A 72 5.82 9.12 11.88
CA THR A 72 4.87 8.64 12.89
C THR A 72 5.28 7.27 13.42
N PHE A 73 5.69 6.36 12.54
CA PHE A 73 6.22 5.05 12.90
C PHE A 73 7.50 5.16 13.75
N VAL A 74 8.45 6.01 13.35
CA VAL A 74 9.66 6.28 14.14
C VAL A 74 9.32 6.83 15.53
N LYS A 75 8.38 7.78 15.62
CA LYS A 75 7.94 8.32 16.91
C LYS A 75 7.34 7.23 17.81
N GLN A 76 6.57 6.30 17.25
CA GLN A 76 6.05 5.16 18.00
C GLN A 76 7.17 4.26 18.53
N LEU A 77 8.22 4.04 17.74
CA LEU A 77 9.41 3.30 18.20
C LEU A 77 10.15 4.05 19.33
N ASP A 78 10.29 5.37 19.23
CA ASP A 78 10.87 6.21 20.28
C ASP A 78 10.03 6.17 21.58
N GLU A 79 8.70 6.08 21.46
CA GLU A 79 7.77 5.90 22.59
C GLU A 79 7.78 4.47 23.17
N GLY A 80 8.56 3.55 22.58
CA GLY A 80 8.74 2.19 23.07
C GLY A 80 7.76 1.16 22.49
N ALA A 81 7.18 1.41 21.31
CA ALA A 81 6.31 0.45 20.65
C ALA A 81 7.04 -0.86 20.33
N ASP A 82 6.44 -1.99 20.72
CA ASP A 82 6.90 -3.31 20.32
C ASP A 82 6.36 -3.66 18.93
N ILE A 83 7.28 -3.91 18.00
CA ILE A 83 7.00 -4.30 16.61
C ILE A 83 7.32 -5.78 16.33
N THR A 84 7.68 -6.55 17.34
CA THR A 84 8.04 -7.97 17.20
C THR A 84 6.85 -8.76 16.66
N ASP A 85 7.11 -9.61 15.65
CA ASP A 85 6.14 -10.43 14.91
C ASP A 85 5.02 -9.66 14.18
N LYS A 86 5.10 -8.33 14.15
CA LYS A 86 4.18 -7.48 13.39
C LYS A 86 4.64 -7.30 11.96
N THR A 87 3.71 -6.96 11.10
CA THR A 87 3.93 -6.74 9.67
C THR A 87 3.98 -5.26 9.33
N LEU A 88 5.01 -4.87 8.59
CA LEU A 88 5.23 -3.52 8.12
C LEU A 88 5.17 -3.53 6.59
N LYS A 89 4.18 -2.84 6.03
CA LYS A 89 4.12 -2.54 4.61
C LYS A 89 4.81 -1.23 4.34
N VAL A 90 5.76 -1.20 3.42
CA VAL A 90 6.61 -0.03 3.20
C VAL A 90 6.88 0.20 1.72
N THR A 91 6.84 1.46 1.31
CA THR A 91 7.36 1.87 -0.01
C THR A 91 8.86 2.08 0.09
N VAL A 92 9.65 1.42 -0.75
CA VAL A 92 11.11 1.49 -0.71
C VAL A 92 11.60 2.80 -1.34
N GLU A 93 12.31 3.63 -0.57
CA GLU A 93 12.93 4.86 -1.09
C GLU A 93 14.37 4.64 -1.57
N GLU A 94 15.09 3.73 -0.92
CA GLU A 94 16.48 3.42 -1.25
C GLU A 94 16.75 1.92 -1.13
N VAL A 95 17.61 1.38 -1.98
CA VAL A 95 18.09 0.00 -1.86
C VAL A 95 19.59 0.05 -1.67
N GLY A 96 20.04 -0.34 -0.47
CA GLY A 96 21.45 -0.46 -0.13
C GLY A 96 22.11 -1.62 -0.88
N SER A 97 23.44 -1.57 -0.98
CA SER A 97 24.22 -2.61 -1.66
C SER A 97 23.99 -3.97 -1.03
N SER A 98 23.62 -4.97 -1.83
CA SER A 98 23.45 -6.34 -1.34
C SER A 98 24.80 -6.90 -0.90
N SER A 99 24.92 -7.31 0.35
CA SER A 99 26.14 -7.90 0.91
C SER A 99 25.85 -9.26 1.55
N VAL A 100 26.89 -9.96 2.01
CA VAL A 100 26.74 -11.20 2.78
C VAL A 100 25.89 -10.98 4.04
N MET A 101 25.89 -9.76 4.59
CA MET A 101 25.14 -9.38 5.78
C MET A 101 23.64 -9.11 5.53
N GLY A 102 23.20 -8.97 4.28
CA GLY A 102 21.80 -8.67 3.95
C GLY A 102 21.61 -7.62 2.86
N VAL A 103 20.35 -7.22 2.69
CA VAL A 103 19.93 -6.09 1.86
C VAL A 103 19.31 -5.05 2.80
N GLY A 104 19.85 -3.83 2.78
CA GLY A 104 19.25 -2.70 3.48
C GLY A 104 18.27 -1.97 2.56
N LEU A 105 17.11 -1.61 3.07
CA LEU A 105 16.13 -0.79 2.38
C LEU A 105 15.94 0.52 3.15
N GLY A 106 16.05 1.65 2.47
CA GLY A 106 15.64 2.95 3.01
C GLY A 106 14.12 3.08 2.95
N ALA A 107 13.53 3.47 4.06
CA ALA A 107 12.10 3.71 4.18
C ALA A 107 11.81 5.21 4.36
N PRO A 108 10.63 5.68 3.91
CA PRO A 108 10.18 7.04 4.14
C PRO A 108 10.24 7.41 5.62
N GLY A 109 10.64 8.65 5.92
CA GLY A 109 10.72 9.12 7.30
C GLY A 109 12.04 8.84 8.01
N GLY A 110 13.04 8.30 7.30
CA GLY A 110 14.42 8.28 7.78
C GLY A 110 14.79 7.10 8.68
N PHE A 111 14.16 5.94 8.45
CA PHE A 111 14.57 4.68 9.05
C PHE A 111 14.96 3.67 7.97
N SER A 112 15.65 2.61 8.36
CA SER A 112 16.12 1.57 7.46
C SER A 112 15.56 0.21 7.84
N ILE A 113 15.43 -0.67 6.85
CA ILE A 113 14.96 -2.03 7.02
C ILE A 113 16.06 -2.98 6.58
N ALA A 114 16.54 -3.82 7.48
CA ALA A 114 17.52 -4.85 7.21
C ALA A 114 16.81 -6.17 6.93
N LEU A 115 17.01 -6.71 5.72
CA LEU A 115 16.46 -7.99 5.30
C LEU A 115 17.58 -9.00 5.03
N PRO A 116 17.35 -10.30 5.29
CA PRO A 116 18.30 -11.34 4.95
C PRO A 116 18.51 -11.40 3.43
N ASN A 117 19.73 -11.78 3.06
CA ASN A 117 20.09 -11.89 1.66
C ASN A 117 19.40 -13.11 1.01
N SER A 118 18.43 -12.87 0.14
CA SER A 118 17.64 -13.88 -0.56
C SER A 118 17.40 -13.47 -2.01
N GLN A 119 17.02 -14.40 -2.88
CA GLN A 119 16.69 -14.06 -4.27
C GLN A 119 15.53 -13.06 -4.37
N ALA A 120 14.54 -13.14 -3.47
CA ALA A 120 13.41 -12.22 -3.44
C ALA A 120 13.86 -10.82 -3.00
N THR A 121 14.68 -10.71 -1.95
CA THR A 121 15.15 -9.41 -1.44
C THR A 121 16.10 -8.70 -2.40
N ARG A 122 16.88 -9.44 -3.20
CA ARG A 122 17.75 -8.86 -4.26
C ARG A 122 16.99 -8.27 -5.45
N ARG A 123 15.72 -8.62 -5.63
CA ARG A 123 14.91 -8.13 -6.75
C ARG A 123 14.15 -6.85 -6.43
N ILE A 124 14.13 -6.45 -5.15
CA ILE A 124 13.47 -5.23 -4.68
C ILE A 124 14.14 -4.01 -5.31
N LYS A 125 13.33 -3.07 -5.78
CA LYS A 125 13.74 -1.81 -6.37
C LYS A 125 13.15 -0.64 -5.60
N VAL A 126 13.74 0.54 -5.82
CA VAL A 126 13.15 1.80 -5.36
C VAL A 126 11.76 1.96 -5.98
N GLY A 127 10.79 2.35 -5.15
CA GLY A 127 9.38 2.48 -5.50
C GLY A 127 8.56 1.21 -5.31
N ASP A 128 9.18 0.05 -5.04
CA ASP A 128 8.43 -1.16 -4.73
C ASP A 128 7.74 -1.04 -3.37
N GLU A 129 6.54 -1.59 -3.27
CA GLU A 129 5.84 -1.75 -2.00
C GLU A 129 6.06 -3.16 -1.47
N VAL A 130 6.72 -3.28 -0.33
CA VAL A 130 7.10 -4.58 0.26
C VAL A 130 6.48 -4.74 1.64
N THR A 131 6.07 -5.96 1.97
CA THR A 131 5.58 -6.31 3.31
C THR A 131 6.66 -7.10 4.04
N VAL A 132 7.01 -6.64 5.24
CA VAL A 132 8.09 -7.19 6.06
C VAL A 132 7.53 -7.64 7.40
N THR A 133 7.75 -8.90 7.77
CA THR A 133 7.55 -9.35 9.16
C THR A 133 8.74 -8.88 9.99
N CYS A 134 8.46 -8.03 10.97
CA CYS A 134 9.44 -7.39 11.83
C CYS A 134 9.83 -8.33 12.98
N PHE A 135 11.13 -8.45 13.24
CA PHE A 135 11.65 -9.21 14.38
C PHE A 135 12.16 -8.29 15.48
N GLN A 136 12.71 -7.14 15.09
CA GLN A 136 13.26 -6.19 16.03
C GLN A 136 13.38 -4.80 15.41
N ALA A 137 13.22 -3.75 16.21
CA ALA A 137 13.73 -2.41 15.90
C ALA A 137 14.89 -2.08 16.84
N ARG A 138 15.99 -1.53 16.32
CA ARG A 138 17.07 -0.95 17.13
C ARG A 138 17.53 0.35 16.55
N GLN A 139 17.99 1.25 17.41
CA GLN A 139 18.64 2.48 16.97
C GLN A 139 20.14 2.24 16.77
N PHE A 140 20.67 2.72 15.64
CA PHE A 140 22.09 2.65 15.29
C PHE A 140 22.52 4.00 14.71
N PHE A 141 23.51 4.65 15.33
CA PHE A 141 23.94 6.01 14.98
C PHE A 141 22.77 7.03 14.86
N GLY A 142 21.76 6.92 15.73
CA GLY A 142 20.60 7.81 15.75
C GLY A 142 19.50 7.45 14.74
N LEU A 143 19.71 6.47 13.86
CA LEU A 143 18.73 5.99 12.88
C LEU A 143 18.08 4.70 13.38
N TRP A 144 16.77 4.55 13.19
CA TRP A 144 16.08 3.30 13.46
C TRP A 144 16.36 2.29 12.36
N ILE A 145 16.74 1.07 12.76
CA ILE A 145 16.92 -0.08 11.89
C ILE A 145 15.91 -1.15 12.32
N VAL A 146 14.98 -1.44 11.43
CA VAL A 146 14.01 -2.53 11.57
C VAL A 146 14.61 -3.77 10.91
N THR A 147 14.82 -4.83 11.67
CA THR A 147 15.26 -6.12 11.14
C THR A 147 14.05 -7.02 10.94
N GLY A 148 13.95 -7.66 9.78
CA GLY A 148 12.83 -8.52 9.47
C GLY A 148 13.10 -9.44 8.30
N ARG A 149 12.03 -10.09 7.83
CA ARG A 149 12.02 -10.86 6.58
C ARG A 149 10.86 -10.43 5.72
N LEU A 150 10.97 -10.63 4.41
CA LEU A 150 9.81 -10.48 3.53
C LEU A 150 8.70 -11.44 4.00
N ALA A 151 7.49 -10.91 4.14
CA ALA A 151 6.30 -11.73 4.31
C ALA A 151 6.11 -12.56 3.04
N ARG A 152 5.79 -13.85 3.19
CA ARG A 152 5.46 -14.70 2.03
C ARG A 152 4.20 -14.12 1.38
N GLN A 153 4.31 -13.73 0.11
CA GLN A 153 3.17 -13.52 -0.78
C GLN A 153 2.59 -14.86 -1.21
#